data_AF-A0AAE0RQK1-F1
#
_entry.id   AF-A0AAE0RQK1-F1
#
_cell.length_a   1.000
_cell.length_b   1.000
_cell.length_c   1.000
_cell.angle_alpha   90.00
_cell.angle_beta   90.00
_cell.angle_gamma   90.00
#
_symmetry.space_group_name_H-M   'P 1'
#
loop_
_entity.id
_entity.type
_entity.pdbx_description
1 polymer ?
#
loop_
_entity_poly.entity_id
_entity_poly.type
_entity_poly.pdbx_seq_one_letter_code
_entity_poly.pdbx_strand_id
1 'polypeptide(L)'
;MEPDFSKDGPHIKNMWTFSNCSVESFKKTLKNKQPLKNKALFYNIDEYKKFMDKQPGDIFPPWEHCSILYGEGYVNYINEPEEICHILRCINIATGDTEQVYIYAARGTPCGANK
;
A
#
# COMPACT_ATOMS: atom_id res chain seq x y z
N MET A 1 -27.64 -11.29 -9.08
CA MET A 1 -26.86 -10.51 -10.06
C MET A 1 -25.55 -10.16 -9.38
N GLU A 2 -24.49 -10.88 -9.73
CA GLU A 2 -23.14 -10.49 -9.31
C GLU A 2 -22.71 -9.29 -10.15
N PRO A 3 -22.05 -8.27 -9.56
CA PRO A 3 -21.57 -7.12 -10.32
C PRO A 3 -20.48 -7.55 -11.29
N ASP A 4 -20.71 -7.27 -12.58
CA ASP A 4 -19.77 -7.48 -13.68
C ASP A 4 -18.77 -6.33 -13.74
N PHE A 5 -17.53 -6.59 -13.31
CA PHE A 5 -16.42 -5.63 -13.30
C PHE A 5 -15.63 -5.59 -14.62
N SER A 6 -16.11 -6.25 -15.69
CA SER A 6 -15.37 -6.36 -16.95
C SER A 6 -15.43 -5.12 -17.87
N LYS A 7 -16.26 -4.12 -17.54
CA LYS A 7 -16.58 -3.02 -18.47
C LYS A 7 -15.82 -1.71 -18.23
N ASP A 8 -15.14 -1.59 -17.10
CA ASP A 8 -14.26 -0.47 -16.83
C ASP A 8 -12.82 -1.00 -16.90
N GLY A 9 -12.11 -0.74 -18.00
CA GLY A 9 -10.65 -0.94 -18.05
C GLY A 9 -9.99 -0.27 -16.83
N PRO A 10 -8.84 -0.75 -16.35
CA PRO A 10 -8.37 -0.51 -14.98
C PRO A 10 -7.88 0.94 -14.77
N HIS A 11 -8.80 1.90 -14.77
CA HIS A 11 -8.70 3.10 -13.96
C HIS A 11 -9.01 2.70 -12.52
N ILE A 12 -8.10 1.90 -11.95
CA ILE A 12 -8.09 1.59 -10.54
C ILE A 12 -7.94 2.92 -9.81
N LYS A 13 -9.07 3.43 -9.31
CA LYS A 13 -9.09 4.52 -8.32
C LYS A 13 -8.14 4.10 -7.22
N ASN A 14 -7.09 4.88 -6.99
CA ASN A 14 -6.23 4.71 -5.82
C ASN A 14 -7.14 4.62 -4.58
N MET A 15 -7.24 3.42 -4.00
CA MET A 15 -8.15 3.12 -2.87
C MET A 15 -7.81 3.95 -1.62
N TRP A 16 -6.65 4.61 -1.63
CA TRP A 16 -6.15 5.49 -0.57
C TRP A 16 -6.51 6.97 -0.78
N THR A 17 -7.43 7.28 -1.69
CA THR A 17 -7.96 8.64 -1.83
C THR A 17 -9.12 8.88 -0.88
N PHE A 18 -9.11 10.01 -0.18
CA PHE A 18 -10.22 10.38 0.68
C PHE A 18 -11.48 10.64 -0.15
N SER A 19 -12.62 10.14 0.32
CA SER A 19 -13.91 10.47 -0.27
C SER A 19 -14.20 11.97 -0.15
N ASN A 20 -15.05 12.52 -1.03
CA ASN A 20 -15.50 13.90 -0.93
C ASN A 20 -16.13 14.20 0.45
N CYS A 21 -16.90 13.25 1.01
CA CYS A 21 -17.48 13.40 2.34
C CYS A 21 -16.40 13.51 3.43
N SER A 22 -15.37 12.67 3.37
CA SER A 22 -14.22 12.71 4.29
C SER A 22 -13.48 14.05 4.21
N VAL A 23 -13.24 14.54 2.99
CA VAL A 23 -12.57 15.84 2.75
C VAL A 23 -13.38 17.00 3.33
N GLU A 24 -14.69 17.04 3.07
CA GLU A 24 -15.55 18.12 3.54
C GLU A 24 -15.74 18.09 5.07
N SER A 25 -15.85 16.90 5.65
CA SER A 25 -15.88 16.72 7.11
C SER A 25 -14.60 17.25 7.76
N PHE A 26 -13.44 16.86 7.22
CA PHE A 26 -12.13 17.32 7.70
C PHE A 26 -11.97 18.84 7.62
N LYS A 27 -12.37 19.46 6.50
CA LYS A 27 -12.34 20.93 6.33
C LYS A 27 -13.19 21.64 7.39
N LYS A 28 -14.39 21.12 7.72
CA LYS A 28 -15.24 21.69 8.77
C LYS A 28 -14.57 21.61 10.14
N THR A 29 -13.93 20.48 10.46
CA THR A 29 -13.19 20.31 11.73
C THR A 29 -11.98 21.24 11.84
N LEU A 30 -11.23 21.44 10.75
CA LEU A 30 -10.03 22.29 10.75
C LEU A 30 -10.33 23.76 11.05
N LYS A 31 -11.48 24.30 10.61
CA LYS A 31 -11.85 25.70 10.87
C LYS A 31 -11.89 26.05 12.35
N ASN A 32 -12.12 25.06 13.22
CA ASN A 32 -12.31 25.24 14.66
C ASN A 32 -11.12 24.79 15.52
N LYS A 33 -9.99 24.36 14.93
CA LYS A 33 -8.85 23.85 15.69
C LYS A 33 -7.57 24.65 15.43
N GLN A 34 -7.20 25.49 16.40
CA GLN A 34 -5.91 26.19 16.44
C GLN A 34 -4.65 25.32 16.63
N PRO A 35 -4.64 24.15 17.31
CA PRO A 35 -3.38 23.47 17.66
C PRO A 35 -2.60 22.86 16.49
N LEU A 36 -3.18 22.74 15.29
CA LEU A 36 -2.50 22.21 14.10
C LEU A 36 -1.73 23.28 13.30
N LYS A 37 -1.71 24.54 13.76
CA LYS A 37 -0.99 25.63 13.08
C LYS A 37 0.47 25.75 13.51
N ASN A 38 0.85 25.11 14.63
CA ASN A 38 2.22 25.14 15.10
C ASN A 38 3.07 24.23 14.22
N LYS A 39 4.17 24.78 13.70
CA LYS A 39 5.16 23.99 12.96
C LYS A 39 5.74 22.95 13.91
N ALA A 40 5.69 21.68 13.52
CA ALA A 40 6.37 20.62 14.27
C ALA A 40 7.85 20.96 14.39
N LEU A 41 8.41 20.78 15.58
CA LEU A 41 9.86 20.83 15.77
C LEU A 41 10.41 19.54 15.14
N PHE A 42 11.09 19.67 14.01
CA PHE A 42 11.70 18.52 13.35
C PHE A 42 12.92 18.08 14.14
N TYR A 43 12.90 16.84 14.64
CA TYR A 43 14.11 16.14 15.08
C TYR A 43 14.78 15.56 13.82
N ASN A 44 16.01 16.00 13.56
CA ASN A 44 16.86 15.58 12.43
C ASN A 44 16.22 15.58 11.03
N ILE A 45 16.17 16.76 10.39
CA ILE A 45 15.52 16.98 9.09
C ILE A 45 16.14 16.13 7.96
N ASP A 46 17.42 15.78 8.05
CA ASP A 46 18.14 15.07 6.99
C ASP A 46 17.83 13.58 7.02
N GLU A 47 17.72 12.99 8.20
CA GLU A 47 17.30 11.59 8.38
C GLU A 47 15.84 11.40 7.98
N TYR A 48 14.97 12.33 8.37
CA TYR A 48 13.57 12.31 7.95
C TYR A 48 13.41 12.45 6.42
N LYS A 49 14.16 13.35 5.78
CA LYS A 49 14.16 13.48 4.31
C LYS A 49 14.62 12.18 3.64
N LYS A 50 15.74 11.60 4.10
CA LYS A 50 16.25 10.32 3.58
C LYS A 50 15.23 9.18 3.74
N PHE A 51 14.46 9.17 4.82
CA PHE A 51 13.39 8.21 5.04
C PHE A 51 12.21 8.45 4.09
N MET A 52 11.78 9.70 3.93
CA MET A 52 10.65 10.06 3.05
C MET A 52 10.97 9.95 1.55
N ASP A 53 12.25 10.01 1.17
CA ASP A 53 12.69 9.84 -0.21
C ASP A 53 12.62 8.39 -0.70
N LYS A 54 12.55 7.42 0.22
CA LYS A 54 12.38 5.99 -0.11
C LYS A 54 10.90 5.63 -0.13
N GLN A 55 10.47 4.86 -1.12
CA GLN A 55 9.12 4.30 -1.12
C GLN A 55 9.10 3.03 -0.25
N PRO A 56 7.96 2.68 0.37
CA PRO A 56 7.88 1.50 1.23
C PRO A 56 8.33 0.20 0.55
N GLY A 57 8.05 0.01 -0.73
CA GLY A 57 8.50 -1.15 -1.51
C GLY A 57 10.00 -1.15 -1.87
N ASP A 58 10.69 -0.01 -1.75
CA ASP A 58 12.16 0.06 -1.83
C ASP A 58 12.81 -0.45 -0.53
N ILE A 59 12.06 -0.43 0.57
CA ILE A 59 12.52 -0.81 1.91
C ILE A 59 12.13 -2.26 2.20
N PHE A 60 10.89 -2.63 1.87
CA PHE A 60 10.33 -3.96 2.10
C PHE A 60 10.10 -4.64 0.75
N PRO A 61 10.86 -5.69 0.42
CA PRO A 61 10.66 -6.43 -0.80
C PRO A 61 9.34 -7.20 -0.79
N PRO A 62 8.81 -7.60 -1.96
CA PRO A 62 7.48 -8.20 -2.04
C PRO A 62 7.33 -9.52 -1.26
N TRP A 63 8.43 -10.28 -1.04
CA TRP A 63 8.40 -11.49 -0.22
C TRP A 63 8.26 -11.23 1.29
N GLU A 64 8.65 -10.04 1.78
CA GLU A 64 8.46 -9.65 3.18
C GLU A 64 7.05 -9.14 3.46
N HIS A 65 6.30 -8.70 2.45
CA HIS A 65 4.92 -8.27 2.65
C HIS A 65 4.05 -9.39 3.21
N CYS A 66 4.22 -10.62 2.71
CA CYS A 66 3.45 -11.76 3.16
C CYS A 66 3.77 -12.16 4.60
N SER A 67 5.04 -12.10 5.01
CA SER A 67 5.43 -12.40 6.39
C SER A 67 4.94 -11.33 7.38
N ILE A 68 4.90 -10.06 6.96
CA ILE A 68 4.34 -8.96 7.76
C ILE A 68 2.83 -9.13 7.99
N LEU A 69 2.10 -9.63 6.99
CA LEU A 69 0.63 -9.76 7.06
C LEU A 69 0.17 -11.02 7.77
N TYR A 70 0.83 -12.15 7.54
CA TYR A 70 0.37 -13.48 7.96
C TYR A 70 1.34 -14.20 8.91
N GLY A 71 2.51 -13.62 9.16
CA GLY A 71 3.54 -14.19 10.03
C GLY A 71 4.61 -14.97 9.28
N GLU A 72 5.62 -15.42 10.03
CA GLU A 72 6.76 -16.16 9.49
C GLU A 72 6.31 -17.44 8.74
N GLY A 73 6.97 -17.73 7.62
CA GLY A 73 6.65 -18.87 6.75
C GLY A 73 5.73 -18.53 5.57
N TYR A 74 5.07 -17.37 5.56
CA TYR A 74 4.35 -16.89 4.38
C TYR A 74 5.28 -16.14 3.41
N VAL A 75 5.27 -16.55 2.14
CA VAL A 75 6.04 -15.91 1.06
C VAL A 75 5.12 -15.52 -0.10
N ASN A 76 5.55 -14.56 -0.92
CA ASN A 76 4.81 -14.18 -2.12
C ASN A 76 4.86 -15.32 -3.17
N TYR A 77 3.71 -15.66 -3.74
CA TYR A 77 3.50 -16.78 -4.68
C TYR A 77 3.06 -16.29 -6.08
N ILE A 78 3.37 -15.04 -6.44
CA ILE A 78 3.06 -14.52 -7.76
C ILE A 78 4.24 -14.76 -8.71
N ASN A 79 4.02 -15.61 -9.70
CA ASN A 79 5.01 -15.94 -10.74
C ASN A 79 5.03 -14.92 -11.89
N GLU A 80 4.02 -14.06 -11.99
CA GLU A 80 3.89 -13.04 -13.03
C GLU A 80 4.23 -11.66 -12.46
N PRO A 81 5.39 -11.08 -12.81
CA PRO A 81 5.85 -9.82 -12.22
C PRO A 81 4.88 -8.65 -12.41
N GLU A 82 4.07 -8.65 -13.48
CA GLU A 82 3.05 -7.64 -13.72
C GLU A 82 1.88 -7.70 -12.70
N GLU A 83 1.55 -8.87 -12.18
CA GLU A 83 0.44 -9.05 -11.23
C GLU A 83 0.77 -8.55 -9.82
N ILE A 84 2.05 -8.53 -9.43
CA ILE A 84 2.52 -8.12 -8.09
C ILE A 84 2.05 -6.70 -7.76
N CYS A 85 2.02 -5.82 -8.75
CA CYS A 85 1.60 -4.44 -8.54
C CYS A 85 0.10 -4.29 -8.23
N HIS A 86 -0.72 -5.31 -8.50
CA HIS A 86 -2.17 -5.26 -8.36
C HIS A 86 -2.72 -6.16 -7.25
N ILE A 87 -2.06 -7.30 -7.01
CA ILE A 87 -2.50 -8.31 -6.06
C ILE A 87 -1.25 -8.86 -5.35
N LEU A 88 -1.39 -9.19 -4.06
CA LEU A 88 -0.41 -9.99 -3.33
C LEU A 88 -1.03 -11.37 -3.04
N ARG A 89 -0.32 -12.44 -3.42
CA ARG A 89 -0.73 -13.82 -3.08
C ARG A 89 0.33 -14.40 -2.17
N CYS A 90 -0.08 -14.83 -0.99
CA CYS A 90 0.82 -15.36 0.02
C CYS A 90 0.61 -16.87 0.14
N ILE A 91 1.70 -17.62 0.22
CA ILE A 91 1.68 -19.07 0.49
C ILE A 91 2.52 -19.37 1.72
N ASN A 92 1.98 -20.17 2.64
CA ASN A 92 2.76 -20.74 3.73
C ASN A 92 3.61 -21.89 3.18
N ILE A 93 4.93 -21.78 3.24
CA ILE A 93 5.84 -22.78 2.66
C ILE A 93 5.86 -24.11 3.42
N ALA A 94 5.42 -24.12 4.70
CA ALA A 94 5.43 -25.31 5.53
C ALA A 94 4.14 -26.12 5.41
N THR A 95 2.99 -25.47 5.26
CA THR A 95 1.68 -26.12 5.17
C THR A 95 1.12 -26.17 3.75
N GLY A 96 1.59 -25.30 2.85
CA GLY A 96 1.02 -25.11 1.52
C GLY A 96 -0.25 -24.25 1.51
N ASP A 97 -0.65 -23.68 2.65
CA ASP A 97 -1.85 -22.85 2.75
C ASP A 97 -1.67 -21.55 1.94
N THR A 98 -2.67 -21.23 1.12
CA THR A 98 -2.65 -20.03 0.27
C THR A 98 -3.65 -19.00 0.78
N GLU A 99 -3.17 -17.78 1.00
CA GLU A 99 -3.97 -16.61 1.33
C GLU A 99 -3.84 -15.60 0.19
N GLN A 100 -4.97 -15.26 -0.44
CA GLN A 100 -5.00 -14.23 -1.46
C GLN A 100 -5.47 -12.91 -0.84
N VAL A 101 -4.64 -11.87 -0.98
CA VAL A 101 -5.00 -10.55 -0.49
C VAL A 101 -5.16 -9.60 -1.65
N TYR A 102 -6.34 -9.01 -1.73
CA TYR A 102 -6.63 -7.91 -2.64
C TYR A 102 -6.09 -6.58 -2.08
N ILE A 103 -4.81 -6.57 -1.72
CA ILE A 103 -4.07 -5.35 -1.42
C ILE A 103 -2.99 -5.19 -2.48
N TYR A 104 -2.79 -3.94 -2.90
CA TYR A 104 -1.70 -3.57 -3.78
C TYR A 104 -0.37 -3.81 -3.06
N ALA A 105 0.64 -4.27 -3.79
CA ALA A 105 2.00 -4.22 -3.28
C ALA A 105 2.36 -2.79 -2.85
N ALA A 106 3.23 -2.69 -1.86
CA ALA A 106 3.66 -1.40 -1.35
C ALA A 106 4.26 -0.56 -2.49
N ARG A 107 4.01 0.76 -2.48
CA ARG A 107 4.50 1.66 -3.52
C ARG A 107 6.02 1.53 -3.65
N GLY A 108 6.55 1.39 -4.87
CA GLY A 108 7.98 1.18 -5.13
C GLY A 108 8.41 -0.29 -5.19
N THR A 109 7.48 -1.23 -4.97
CA THR A 109 7.77 -2.66 -5.17
C THR A 109 8.09 -2.92 -6.64
N PRO A 110 9.24 -3.55 -6.97
CA PRO A 110 9.55 -3.91 -8.35
C PRO A 110 8.49 -4.85 -8.93
N CYS A 111 7.94 -4.51 -10.10
CA CYS A 111 6.91 -5.28 -10.78
C CYS A 111 7.07 -5.21 -12.30
N GLY A 112 7.43 -6.31 -12.95
CA GLY A 112 7.75 -6.35 -14.38
C GLY A 112 9.22 -6.11 -14.70
N ALA A 113 9.60 -6.29 -15.97
CA ALA A 113 10.95 -5.98 -16.42
C ALA A 113 11.21 -4.47 -16.38
N ASN A 114 11.94 -4.01 -15.36
CA ASN A 114 12.39 -2.63 -15.14
C ASN A 114 11.31 -1.62 -14.69
N LYS A 115 10.35 -2.02 -13.83
CA LYS A 115 9.38 -1.09 -13.22
C LYS A 115 9.25 -1.31 -11.73
#